data_AF-A0A838DJ04-F1
#
_entry.id   AF-A0A838DJ04-F1
#
_cell.length_a   1.000
_cell.length_b   1.000
_cell.length_c   1.000
_cell.angle_alpha   90.00
_cell.angle_beta   90.00
_cell.angle_gamma   90.00
#
_symmetry.space_group_name_H-M   'P 1'
#
loop_
_entity.id
_entity.type
_entity.pdbx_description
1 polymer ?
#
loop_
_entity_poly.entity_id
_entity_poly.type
_entity_poly.pdbx_seq_one_letter_code
_entity_poly.pdbx_strand_id
1 'polypeptide(L)'
;MADVFDLYGILDTDIDAVAATLASALEVAFNPHDSSYWGEYYLAHTEDYKEKLSLKENFNKMEEDWNEPEFKDYPLILEANLPLITRAREIEEYMLKAMGSKAVLLRREEFPD
;
A
#
# COMPACT_ATOMS: atom_id res chain seq x y z
N MET A 1 4.97 17.34 -0.98
CA MET A 1 5.84 16.43 -0.23
C MET A 1 4.90 15.60 0.63
N ALA A 2 5.20 14.32 0.85
CA ALA A 2 4.43 13.50 1.78
C ALA A 2 5.10 13.62 3.15
N ASP A 3 4.31 13.88 4.17
CA ASP A 3 4.82 14.14 5.52
C ASP A 3 4.79 12.85 6.36
N VAL A 4 4.08 11.82 5.88
CA VAL A 4 4.00 10.50 6.52
C VAL A 4 4.07 9.40 5.47
N PHE A 5 4.82 8.35 5.79
CA PHE A 5 4.86 7.11 5.03
C PHE A 5 4.43 5.95 5.92
N ASP A 6 3.43 5.20 5.47
CA ASP A 6 3.03 3.93 6.09
C ASP A 6 3.30 2.76 5.14
N LEU A 7 3.84 1.69 5.70
CA LEU A 7 4.01 0.39 5.06
C LEU A 7 3.07 -0.62 5.69
N TYR A 8 2.16 -1.18 4.90
CA TYR A 8 1.26 -2.24 5.35
C TYR A 8 1.63 -3.57 4.69
N GLY A 9 1.67 -4.62 5.51
CA GLY A 9 1.80 -6.00 5.05
C GLY A 9 0.43 -6.66 4.96
N ILE A 10 0.16 -7.37 3.87
CA ILE A 10 -1.12 -8.02 3.59
C ILE A 10 -0.88 -9.52 3.35
N LEU A 11 -1.64 -10.37 4.04
CA LEU A 11 -1.54 -11.83 4.01
C LEU A 11 -2.26 -12.49 2.82
N ASP A 12 -3.20 -11.78 2.18
CA ASP A 12 -3.84 -12.28 0.96
C ASP A 12 -2.85 -12.31 -0.21
N THR A 13 -3.06 -13.22 -1.16
CA THR A 13 -2.19 -13.40 -2.34
C THR A 13 -2.82 -12.90 -3.63
N ASP A 14 -4.12 -12.57 -3.61
CA ASP A 14 -4.87 -12.11 -4.78
C ASP A 14 -4.86 -10.57 -4.78
N ILE A 15 -3.93 -9.99 -5.53
CA ILE A 15 -3.74 -8.54 -5.59
C ILE A 15 -4.97 -7.81 -6.15
N ASP A 16 -5.70 -8.42 -7.09
CA ASP A 16 -6.90 -7.84 -7.71
C ASP A 16 -8.05 -7.76 -6.70
N ALA A 17 -8.26 -8.85 -5.94
CA ALA A 17 -9.25 -8.87 -4.87
C ALA A 17 -8.94 -7.88 -3.75
N VAL A 18 -7.65 -7.75 -3.39
CA VAL A 18 -7.19 -6.77 -2.41
C VAL A 18 -7.37 -5.35 -2.93
N ALA A 19 -6.99 -5.07 -4.17
CA ALA A 19 -7.18 -3.75 -4.80
C ALA A 19 -8.65 -3.34 -4.81
N ALA A 20 -9.56 -4.25 -5.17
CA ALA A 20 -11.00 -4.00 -5.16
C ALA A 20 -11.54 -3.73 -3.74
N THR A 21 -11.08 -4.50 -2.75
CA THR A 21 -11.46 -4.31 -1.35
C THR A 21 -11.00 -2.96 -0.82
N LEU A 22 -9.74 -2.59 -1.07
CA LEU A 22 -9.16 -1.33 -0.64
C LEU A 22 -9.74 -0.12 -1.39
N ALA A 23 -10.03 -0.26 -2.69
CA ALA A 23 -10.71 0.78 -3.46
C ALA A 23 -12.05 1.15 -2.84
N SER A 24 -12.86 0.14 -2.48
CA SER A 24 -14.15 0.37 -1.83
C SER A 24 -14.01 0.93 -0.41
N ALA A 25 -12.99 0.50 0.35
CA ALA A 25 -12.83 0.90 1.75
C ALA A 25 -12.26 2.31 1.92
N LEU A 26 -11.34 2.70 1.03
CA LEU A 26 -10.63 3.98 1.08
C LEU A 26 -11.30 5.03 0.19
N GLU A 27 -12.34 4.65 -0.55
CA GLU A 27 -13.01 5.48 -1.56
C GLU A 27 -12.03 6.02 -2.62
N VAL A 28 -11.07 5.18 -3.02
CA VAL A 28 -10.03 5.51 -4.03
C VAL A 28 -10.19 4.66 -5.28
N ALA A 29 -9.72 5.18 -6.42
CA ALA A 29 -9.61 4.41 -7.65
C ALA A 29 -8.17 3.89 -7.82
N PHE A 30 -7.96 2.60 -7.57
CA PHE A 30 -6.72 1.93 -7.93
C PHE A 30 -6.71 1.65 -9.44
N ASN A 31 -5.72 2.18 -10.13
CA ASN A 31 -5.47 1.90 -11.54
C ASN A 31 -4.38 0.83 -11.64
N PRO A 32 -4.55 -0.19 -12.50
CA PRO A 32 -3.48 -1.15 -12.77
C PRO A 32 -2.37 -0.46 -13.55
N HIS A 33 -1.13 -0.78 -13.20
CA HIS A 33 0.08 -0.35 -13.86
C HIS A 33 0.97 -1.56 -14.10
N ASP A 34 1.67 -1.55 -15.23
CA ASP A 34 2.72 -2.52 -15.54
C ASP A 34 4.06 -1.78 -15.60
N SER A 35 5.08 -2.35 -14.96
CA SER A 35 6.44 -1.83 -14.96
C SER A 35 7.43 -2.94 -15.19
N SER A 36 8.40 -2.70 -16.08
CA SER A 36 9.52 -3.62 -16.29
C SER A 36 10.40 -3.81 -15.04
N TYR A 37 10.25 -2.95 -14.03
CA TYR A 37 10.97 -3.05 -12.76
C TYR A 37 10.15 -3.65 -11.63
N TRP A 38 8.83 -3.43 -11.59
CA TRP A 38 7.99 -3.85 -10.45
C TRP A 38 6.97 -4.93 -10.81
N GLY A 39 6.86 -5.29 -12.08
CA GLY A 39 5.76 -6.09 -12.60
C GLY A 39 4.43 -5.34 -12.56
N GLU A 40 3.34 -6.07 -12.41
CA GLU A 40 1.99 -5.54 -12.26
C GLU A 40 1.77 -5.03 -10.84
N TYR A 41 1.26 -3.81 -10.72
CA TYR A 41 0.93 -3.18 -9.44
C TYR A 41 -0.27 -2.24 -9.59
N TYR A 42 -0.86 -1.86 -8.47
CA TYR A 42 -1.99 -0.94 -8.43
C TYR A 42 -1.58 0.39 -7.81
N LEU A 43 -2.00 1.48 -8.45
CA LEU A 43 -1.71 2.84 -8.00
C LEU A 43 -2.99 3.66 -7.83
N ALA A 44 -3.13 4.31 -6.68
CA ALA A 44 -4.13 5.33 -6.45
C ALA A 44 -3.45 6.62 -5.96
N HIS A 45 -3.93 7.78 -6.39
CA HIS A 45 -3.44 9.06 -5.90
C HIS A 45 -4.50 10.15 -5.98
N THR A 46 -4.38 11.19 -5.16
CA THR A 46 -5.17 12.41 -5.32
C THR A 46 -4.73 13.20 -6.54
N GLU A 47 -5.59 14.08 -7.06
CA GLU A 47 -5.26 14.94 -8.22
C GLU A 47 -4.02 15.82 -7.98
N ASP A 48 -3.80 16.23 -6.73
CA ASP A 48 -2.64 17.04 -6.31
C ASP A 48 -1.41 16.22 -5.91
N TYR A 49 -1.47 14.88 -6.04
CA TYR A 49 -0.40 13.92 -5.72
C TYR A 49 0.14 13.99 -4.28
N LYS A 50 -0.62 14.59 -3.35
CA LYS A 50 -0.24 14.63 -1.94
C LYS A 50 -0.50 13.32 -1.21
N GLU A 51 -1.48 12.56 -1.68
CA GLU A 51 -1.75 11.20 -1.24
C GLU A 51 -1.47 10.25 -2.40
N LYS A 52 -0.65 9.22 -2.15
CA LYS A 52 -0.30 8.19 -3.12
C LYS A 52 -0.24 6.83 -2.43
N LEU A 53 -1.03 5.89 -2.93
CA LEU A 53 -1.10 4.52 -2.48
C LEU A 53 -0.58 3.60 -3.59
N SER A 54 0.33 2.69 -3.25
CA SER A 54 0.90 1.71 -4.18
C SER A 54 0.77 0.31 -3.59
N LEU A 55 -0.03 -0.55 -4.22
CA LEU A 55 -0.21 -1.95 -3.85
C LEU A 55 0.55 -2.83 -4.84
N LYS A 56 1.43 -3.69 -4.33
CA LYS A 56 2.30 -4.55 -5.16
C LYS A 56 2.58 -5.90 -4.49
N GLU A 57 3.02 -6.87 -5.28
CA GLU A 57 3.61 -8.09 -4.74
C GLU A 57 4.90 -7.76 -3.97
N ASN A 58 5.12 -8.41 -2.83
CA ASN A 58 6.38 -8.25 -2.10
C ASN A 58 7.52 -8.95 -2.82
N PHE A 59 7.27 -10.12 -3.40
CA PHE A 59 8.23 -10.80 -4.24
C PHE A 59 8.16 -10.23 -5.66
N ASN A 60 9.21 -9.55 -6.08
CA ASN A 60 9.36 -9.00 -7.40
C ASN A 60 9.86 -10.07 -8.36
N LYS A 61 8.95 -10.59 -9.20
CA LYS A 61 9.26 -11.64 -10.17
C LYS A 61 10.23 -11.20 -11.27
N MET A 62 10.32 -9.89 -11.56
CA MET A 62 11.19 -9.37 -12.62
C MET A 62 12.65 -9.32 -12.17
N GLU A 63 12.87 -8.92 -10.92
CA GLU A 63 14.21 -8.83 -10.31
C GLU A 63 14.61 -10.11 -9.54
N GLU A 64 13.69 -11.08 -9.43
CA GLU A 64 13.82 -12.29 -8.61
C GLU A 64 14.21 -12.01 -7.14
N ASP A 65 13.75 -10.87 -6.60
CA ASP A 65 14.09 -10.40 -5.26
C ASP A 65 12.88 -9.86 -4.49
N TRP A 66 13.05 -9.57 -3.19
CA TRP A 66 12.02 -9.05 -2.31
C TRP A 66 12.09 -7.53 -2.24
N ASN A 67 10.94 -6.88 -2.43
CA ASN A 67 10.79 -5.43 -2.29
C ASN A 67 11.02 -4.98 -0.84
N GLU A 68 10.49 -5.74 0.12
CA GLU A 68 10.73 -5.55 1.55
C GLU A 68 11.23 -6.88 2.17
N PRO A 69 12.56 -7.14 2.13
CA PRO A 69 13.15 -8.41 2.55
C PRO A 69 12.96 -8.77 4.03
N GLU A 70 12.66 -7.79 4.89
CA GLU A 70 12.39 -8.00 6.32
C GLU A 70 10.96 -8.52 6.57
N PHE A 71 10.08 -8.43 5.57
CA PHE A 71 8.64 -8.68 5.68
C PHE A 71 8.14 -9.77 4.71
N LYS A 72 8.96 -10.80 4.45
CA LYS A 72 8.66 -11.88 3.48
C LYS A 72 7.40 -12.70 3.79
N ASP A 73 6.93 -12.66 5.04
CA ASP A 73 5.70 -13.33 5.47
C ASP A 73 4.42 -12.68 4.90
N TYR A 74 4.54 -11.48 4.33
CA TYR A 74 3.44 -10.75 3.69
C TYR A 74 3.61 -10.80 2.16
N PRO A 75 2.76 -11.57 1.44
CA PRO A 75 2.83 -11.68 -0.01
C PRO A 75 2.61 -10.35 -0.74
N LEU A 76 1.79 -9.47 -0.17
CA LEU A 76 1.46 -8.17 -0.74
C LEU A 76 1.86 -7.04 0.21
N ILE A 77 2.28 -5.92 -0.38
CA ILE A 77 2.69 -4.70 0.33
C ILE A 77 1.87 -3.52 -0.20
N LEU A 78 1.36 -2.70 0.71
CA LEU A 78 0.77 -1.40 0.41
C LEU A 78 1.66 -0.31 0.99
N GLU A 79 2.19 0.53 0.11
CA GLU A 79 2.92 1.76 0.47
C GLU A 79 1.94 2.93 0.41
N ALA A 80 1.81 3.67 1.50
CA ALA A 80 0.96 4.85 1.59
C ALA A 80 1.80 6.09 1.92
N ASN A 81 1.92 6.98 0.94
CA ASN A 81 2.53 8.30 1.11
C ASN A 81 1.41 9.30 1.35
N LEU A 82 1.40 9.92 2.52
CA LEU A 82 0.26 10.67 3.04
C LEU A 82 0.68 12.08 3.47
N PRO A 83 -0.23 13.06 3.34
CA PRO A 83 0.11 14.45 3.63
C PRO A 83 0.18 14.75 5.12
N LEU A 84 -0.47 13.97 5.99
CA LEU A 84 -0.65 14.31 7.41
C LEU A 84 -0.81 13.06 8.26
N ILE A 85 -0.37 13.10 9.53
CA ILE A 85 -0.52 11.99 10.49
C ILE A 85 -1.99 11.65 10.79
N THR A 86 -2.90 12.63 10.77
CA THR A 86 -4.34 12.37 10.94
C THR A 86 -4.87 11.48 9.82
N ARG A 87 -4.44 11.73 8.58
CA ARG A 87 -4.85 10.93 7.42
C ARG A 87 -4.27 9.51 7.47
N ALA A 88 -3.03 9.36 7.95
CA ALA A 88 -2.43 8.05 8.21
C ALA A 88 -3.24 7.21 9.19
N ARG A 89 -3.71 7.81 10.29
CA ARG A 89 -4.57 7.13 11.26
C ARG A 89 -5.94 6.76 10.70
N GLU A 90 -6.54 7.62 9.87
CA GLU A 90 -7.79 7.30 9.18
C GLU A 90 -7.63 6.08 8.26
N ILE A 91 -6.56 6.05 7.46
CA ILE A 91 -6.27 4.93 6.58
C ILE A 91 -6.02 3.66 7.39
N GLU A 92 -5.25 3.73 8.48
CA GLU A 92 -5.05 2.59 9.38
C GLU A 92 -6.38 2.03 9.91
N GLU A 93 -7.32 2.89 10.32
CA GLU A 93 -8.66 2.46 10.74
C GLU A 93 -9.47 1.81 9.61
N TYR A 94 -9.39 2.36 8.39
CA TYR A 94 -10.07 1.77 7.22
C TYR A 94 -9.47 0.42 6.85
N MET A 95 -8.14 0.29 6.90
CA MET A 95 -7.43 -0.97 6.68
C MET A 95 -7.88 -2.02 7.70
N LEU A 96 -7.95 -1.67 8.99
CA LEU A 96 -8.43 -2.57 10.04
C LEU A 96 -9.89 -3.00 9.84
N LYS A 97 -10.76 -2.08 9.41
CA LYS A 97 -12.18 -2.39 9.14
C LYS A 97 -12.36 -3.29 7.91
N ALA A 98 -11.61 -3.04 6.85
CA ALA A 98 -11.76 -3.72 5.57
C ALA A 98 -11.06 -5.09 5.54
N MET A 99 -9.85 -5.16 6.09
CA MET A 99 -8.97 -6.33 6.00
C MET A 99 -8.87 -7.10 7.32
N GLY A 100 -9.23 -6.48 8.45
CA GLY A 100 -9.11 -7.11 9.77
C GLY A 100 -7.69 -7.57 10.06
N SER A 101 -7.54 -8.81 10.52
CA SER A 101 -6.25 -9.43 10.82
C SER A 101 -5.42 -9.80 9.59
N LYS A 102 -5.94 -9.58 8.37
CA LYS A 102 -5.21 -9.88 7.12
C LYS A 102 -4.26 -8.77 6.70
N ALA A 103 -4.37 -7.58 7.27
CA ALA A 103 -3.46 -6.47 7.02
C ALA A 103 -2.89 -5.94 8.34
N VAL A 104 -1.60 -5.59 8.35
CA VAL A 104 -0.90 -5.09 9.52
C VAL A 104 -0.05 -3.89 9.11
N LEU A 105 -0.05 -2.82 9.93
CA LEU A 105 0.90 -1.73 9.80
C LEU A 105 2.29 -2.22 10.25
N LEU A 106 3.25 -2.27 9.33
CA LEU A 106 4.60 -2.77 9.55
C LEU A 106 5.56 -1.65 9.95
N ARG A 107 5.44 -0.50 9.29
CA ARG A 107 6.33 0.66 9.47
C ARG A 107 5.52 1.95 9.28
N ARG A 108 5.80 2.95 10.13
CA ARG A 108 5.34 4.33 9.96
C ARG A 108 6.54 5.25 10.13
N GLU A 109 6.75 6.14 9.17
CA GLU A 109 7.78 7.17 9.18
C GLU A 109 7.11 8.54 9.06
N GLU A 110 7.48 9.47 9.94
CA GLU A 110 7.02 10.86 9.89
C GLU A 110 8.22 11.73 9.49
N PHE A 111 8.00 12.63 8.54
CA PHE A 111 9.01 13.56 8.03
C PHE A 111 8.62 15.00 8.45
N PRO A 112 8.83 15.38 9.72
CA PRO A 112 8.60 16.75 10.16
C PRO A 112 9.62 17.67 9.47
N ASP A 113 9.11 18.73 8.83
CA ASP A 113 9.91 19.84 8.30
C ASP A 113 10.81 20.51 9.38
#